data_AF-A0A968RRY1-F1
#
_entry.id   AF-A0A968RRY1-F1
#
_cell.length_a   1.000
_cell.length_b   1.000
_cell.length_c   1.000
_cell.angle_alpha   90.00
_cell.angle_beta   90.00
_cell.angle_gamma   90.00
#
_symmetry.space_group_name_H-M   'P 1'
#
loop_
_entity.id
_entity.type
_entity.pdbx_description
1 polymer ?
#
loop_
_entity_poly.entity_id
_entity_poly.type
_entity_poly.pdbx_seq_one_letter_code
_entity_poly.pdbx_strand_id
1 'polypeptide(L)'
;MFKTSAVVLESHYFPCIQYFTKLMIADIAYIEQHEHYVKGSYRNRCHIAGANSMLRLSVPLQKGKNQQMPIKEVRIAYDEPWQNQHWMTLQSAYRKAPFLNIIQIFFICFLKRDTSFYGILIQQFLKSA
;
A
#
# COMPACT_ATOMS: atom_id res chain seq x y z
N MET A 1 -15.03 -8.37 23.01
CA MET A 1 -14.01 -7.87 22.06
C MET A 1 -14.18 -6.36 22.02
N PHE A 2 -13.19 -5.59 22.49
CA PHE A 2 -13.28 -4.13 22.53
C PHE A 2 -13.20 -3.60 21.09
N LYS A 3 -14.34 -3.13 20.56
CA LYS A 3 -14.38 -2.42 19.28
C LYS A 3 -13.94 -0.98 19.51
N THR A 4 -13.03 -0.50 18.67
CA THR A 4 -12.61 0.90 18.68
C THR A 4 -13.57 1.70 17.78
N SER A 5 -14.18 2.76 18.30
CA SER A 5 -15.26 3.48 17.60
C SER A 5 -14.82 4.12 16.28
N ALA A 6 -13.58 4.63 16.20
CA ALA A 6 -13.00 5.15 14.97
C ALA A 6 -11.47 5.01 14.98
N VAL A 7 -10.88 4.73 13.82
CA VAL A 7 -9.42 4.70 13.62
C VAL A 7 -9.02 5.59 12.45
N VAL A 8 -7.90 6.30 12.60
CA VAL A 8 -7.23 7.02 11.49
C VAL A 8 -5.99 6.22 11.12
N LEU A 9 -5.85 5.92 9.83
CA LEU A 9 -4.79 5.10 9.27
C LEU A 9 -3.99 5.92 8.26
N GLU A 10 -2.67 5.69 8.22
CA GLU A 10 -1.81 6.29 7.21
C GLU A 10 -2.09 5.71 5.81
N SER A 11 -1.71 6.43 4.76
CA SER A 11 -1.78 5.93 3.39
C SER A 11 -0.58 5.01 3.10
N HIS A 12 -0.79 3.69 3.16
CA HIS A 12 0.26 2.69 2.90
C HIS A 12 0.04 2.03 1.55
N TYR A 13 1.10 1.94 0.73
CA TYR A 13 1.07 1.27 -0.57
C TYR A 13 0.70 -0.22 -0.47
N PHE A 14 1.33 -0.94 0.46
CA PHE A 14 1.06 -2.35 0.73
C PHE A 14 1.13 -2.57 2.24
N PRO A 15 -0.01 -2.42 2.95
CA PRO A 15 -0.03 -2.40 4.40
C PRO A 15 0.38 -3.74 5.03
N CYS A 16 0.96 -3.69 6.22
CA CYS A 16 1.31 -4.89 6.99
C CYS A 16 0.09 -5.46 7.74
N ILE A 17 0.24 -6.66 8.30
CA ILE A 17 -0.84 -7.33 9.05
C ILE A 17 -1.41 -6.45 10.18
N GLN A 18 -0.56 -5.67 10.87
CA GLN A 18 -0.99 -4.78 11.95
C GLN A 18 -1.97 -3.71 11.47
N TYR A 19 -1.81 -3.22 10.24
CA TYR A 19 -2.73 -2.29 9.62
C TYR A 19 -4.11 -2.93 9.44
N PHE A 20 -4.15 -4.14 8.88
CA PHE A 20 -5.39 -4.88 8.69
C PHE A 20 -6.05 -5.28 10.00
N THR A 21 -5.28 -5.63 11.04
CA THR A 21 -5.83 -5.90 12.37
C THR A 21 -6.56 -4.68 12.93
N LYS A 22 -5.99 -3.49 12.81
CA LYS A 22 -6.65 -2.24 13.23
C LYS A 22 -7.91 -1.97 12.41
N LEU A 23 -7.84 -2.19 11.10
CA LEU A 23 -8.97 -2.01 10.18
C LEU A 23 -10.12 -2.98 10.48
N MET A 24 -9.84 -4.23 10.86
CA MET A 24 -10.87 -5.22 11.20
C MET A 24 -11.54 -4.99 12.56
N ILE A 25 -10.86 -4.33 13.50
CA ILE A 25 -11.38 -4.09 14.85
C ILE A 25 -12.19 -2.78 14.93
N ALA A 26 -11.92 -1.83 14.03
CA ALA A 26 -12.56 -0.53 14.02
C ALA A 26 -13.95 -0.58 13.36
N ASP A 27 -14.92 0.13 13.94
CA ASP A 27 -16.24 0.30 13.31
C ASP A 27 -16.19 1.30 12.14
N ILE A 28 -15.34 2.31 12.24
CA ILE A 28 -15.12 3.33 11.21
C ILE A 28 -13.62 3.53 11.01
N ALA A 29 -13.16 3.49 9.76
CA ALA A 29 -11.77 3.74 9.40
C ALA A 29 -11.65 4.94 8.44
N TYR A 30 -10.78 5.89 8.79
CA TYR A 30 -10.41 7.04 7.99
C TYR A 30 -8.97 6.87 7.48
N ILE A 31 -8.70 7.24 6.23
CA ILE A 31 -7.32 7.37 5.73
C ILE A 31 -6.89 8.83 5.86
N GLU A 32 -5.73 9.06 6.45
CA GLU A 32 -5.11 10.37 6.47
C GLU A 32 -4.61 10.77 5.07
N GLN A 33 -4.97 11.96 4.62
CA GLN A 33 -4.64 12.48 3.30
C GLN A 33 -3.94 13.85 3.32
N HIS A 34 -3.92 14.53 4.45
CA HIS A 34 -3.37 15.89 4.61
C HIS A 34 -1.99 15.88 5.27
N GLU A 35 -1.42 14.71 5.49
CA GLU A 35 -0.08 14.55 5.99
C GLU A 35 0.99 14.94 4.96
N HIS A 36 2.18 15.27 5.47
CA HIS A 36 3.36 15.47 4.66
C HIS A 36 4.10 14.16 4.43
N TYR A 37 4.65 13.99 3.23
CA TYR A 37 5.44 12.83 2.89
C TYR A 37 6.74 12.78 3.69
N VAL A 38 6.94 11.65 4.37
CA VAL A 38 8.15 11.30 5.11
C VAL A 38 8.94 10.28 4.30
N LYS A 39 10.13 10.67 3.84
CA LYS A 39 11.05 9.78 3.11
C LYS A 39 11.39 8.57 3.98
N GLY A 40 11.19 7.40 3.40
CA GLY A 40 11.51 6.13 4.04
C GLY A 40 10.43 5.54 4.92
N SER A 41 9.26 6.16 4.99
CA SER A 41 8.08 5.57 5.60
C SER A 41 7.42 4.49 4.72
N TYR A 42 6.41 3.81 5.27
CA TYR A 42 5.62 2.78 4.58
C TYR A 42 4.66 3.32 3.49
N ARG A 43 4.63 4.65 3.27
CA ARG A 43 3.80 5.30 2.25
C ARG A 43 4.14 4.81 0.84
N ASN A 44 5.42 4.65 0.54
CA ASN A 44 5.91 4.15 -0.73
C ASN A 44 6.82 2.92 -0.60
N ARG A 45 6.84 2.28 0.58
CA ARG A 45 7.70 1.11 0.85
C ARG A 45 6.90 0.04 1.55
N CYS A 46 7.21 -1.21 1.25
CA CYS A 46 6.76 -2.34 2.06
C CYS A 46 7.87 -3.37 2.22
N HIS A 47 7.73 -4.17 3.26
CA HIS A 47 8.60 -5.30 3.53
C HIS A 47 7.80 -6.58 3.39
N ILE A 48 8.33 -7.53 2.64
CA ILE A 48 7.72 -8.83 2.44
C ILE A 48 8.69 -9.93 2.88
N ALA A 49 8.14 -11.03 3.36
CA ALA A 49 8.95 -12.20 3.70
C ALA A 49 9.36 -12.91 2.40
N GLY A 50 10.65 -12.90 2.09
CA GLY A 50 11.23 -13.73 1.04
C GLY A 50 11.63 -15.11 1.56
N ALA A 51 12.06 -16.00 0.66
CA ALA A 51 12.46 -17.36 1.01
C ALA A 51 13.63 -17.43 2.01
N ASN A 52 14.58 -16.48 1.91
CA ASN A 52 15.80 -16.47 2.71
C ASN A 52 15.92 -15.24 3.63
N SER A 53 15.24 -14.13 3.30
CA SER A 53 15.35 -12.86 4.03
C SER A 53 14.16 -11.95 3.78
N MET A 54 14.03 -10.90 4.60
CA MET A 54 13.06 -9.84 4.38
C MET A 54 13.44 -9.02 3.14
N LEU A 55 12.53 -8.92 2.18
CA LEU A 55 12.72 -8.13 0.96
C LEU A 55 12.00 -6.78 1.10
N ARG A 56 12.67 -5.72 0.65
CA ARG A 56 12.11 -4.36 0.65
C ARG A 56 11.67 -3.99 -0.77
N LEU A 57 10.38 -3.74 -0.94
CA LEU A 57 9.82 -3.17 -2.16
C LEU A 57 9.62 -1.66 -1.98
N SER A 58 9.90 -0.88 -3.02
CA SER A 58 9.81 0.59 -2.94
C SER A 58 9.24 1.13 -4.24
N VAL A 59 8.11 1.82 -4.15
CA VAL A 59 7.53 2.56 -5.27
C VAL A 59 8.40 3.80 -5.53
N PRO A 60 8.97 3.95 -6.74
CA PRO A 60 9.77 5.10 -7.09
C PRO A 60 8.89 6.34 -7.23
N LEU A 61 9.41 7.46 -6.76
CA LEU A 61 8.75 8.76 -6.85
C LEU A 61 9.46 9.63 -7.88
N GLN A 62 8.75 10.59 -8.46
CA GLN A 62 9.36 11.58 -9.35
C GLN A 62 10.53 12.28 -8.65
N LYS A 63 11.61 12.54 -9.39
CA LYS A 63 12.81 13.19 -8.86
C LYS A 63 12.45 14.61 -8.38
N GLY A 64 12.84 14.97 -7.16
CA GLY A 64 12.52 16.27 -6.58
C GLY A 64 12.58 16.29 -5.05
N LYS A 65 12.29 17.45 -4.46
CA LYS A 65 12.14 17.60 -2.99
C LYS A 65 10.77 17.11 -2.55
N ASN A 66 10.62 15.79 -2.46
CA ASN A 66 9.37 15.17 -1.98
C ASN A 66 9.26 15.21 -0.45
N GLN A 67 10.38 15.41 0.26
CA GLN A 67 10.38 15.49 1.73
C GLN A 67 9.58 16.70 2.20
N GLN A 68 8.66 16.50 3.16
CA GLN A 68 7.74 17.53 3.66
C GLN A 68 6.76 18.08 2.61
N MET A 69 6.63 17.45 1.44
CA MET A 69 5.59 17.78 0.47
C MET A 69 4.26 17.15 0.91
N PRO A 70 3.10 17.82 0.75
CA PRO A 70 1.81 17.21 0.98
C PRO A 70 1.67 15.90 0.21
N ILE A 71 1.20 14.83 0.85
CA ILE A 71 1.16 13.49 0.22
C ILE A 71 0.33 13.45 -1.08
N LYS A 72 -0.65 14.36 -1.21
CA LYS A 72 -1.48 14.54 -2.42
C LYS A 72 -0.70 15.06 -3.63
N GLU A 73 0.40 15.78 -3.40
CA GLU A 73 1.23 16.36 -4.46
C GLU A 73 2.35 15.42 -4.89
N VAL A 74 2.68 14.42 -4.07
CA VAL A 74 3.71 13.44 -4.39
C VAL A 74 3.29 12.58 -5.57
N ARG A 75 4.14 12.53 -6.60
CA ARG A 75 3.92 11.77 -7.83
C ARG A 75 4.82 10.55 -7.93
N ILE A 76 4.30 9.49 -8.51
CA ILE A 76 5.03 8.25 -8.81
C ILE A 76 5.83 8.44 -10.10
N ALA A 77 7.05 7.91 -10.11
CA ALA A 77 7.85 7.81 -11.33
C ALA A 77 7.49 6.53 -12.10
N TYR A 78 7.36 6.66 -13.42
CA TYR A 78 7.09 5.55 -14.33
C TYR A 78 8.24 5.29 -15.30
N ASP A 79 9.40 5.91 -15.05
CA ASP A 79 10.62 5.77 -15.85
C ASP A 79 11.13 4.31 -15.87
N GLU A 80 10.85 3.55 -14.81
CA GLU A 80 11.22 2.15 -14.67
C GLU A 80 9.98 1.26 -14.46
N PRO A 81 9.98 -0.01 -14.93
CA PRO A 81 8.87 -0.93 -14.80
C PRO A 81 8.79 -1.56 -13.39
N TRP A 82 8.78 -0.73 -12.34
CA TRP A 82 8.79 -1.14 -10.93
C TRP A 82 7.60 -2.04 -10.56
N GLN A 83 6.45 -1.88 -11.23
CA GLN A 83 5.29 -2.74 -11.04
C GLN A 83 5.63 -4.18 -11.42
N ASN A 84 6.17 -4.40 -12.63
CA ASN A 84 6.56 -5.74 -13.05
C ASN A 84 7.62 -6.34 -12.11
N GLN A 85 8.57 -5.52 -11.65
CA GLN A 85 9.58 -5.96 -10.67
C GLN A 85 8.94 -6.38 -9.33
N HIS A 86 8.01 -5.58 -8.80
CA HIS A 86 7.27 -5.92 -7.58
C HIS A 86 6.44 -7.20 -7.77
N TRP A 87 5.77 -7.37 -8.91
CA TRP A 87 5.00 -8.58 -9.20
C TRP A 87 5.87 -9.83 -9.24
N MET A 88 7.01 -9.79 -9.96
CA MET A 88 7.94 -10.91 -10.02
C MET A 88 8.50 -11.26 -8.65
N THR A 89 8.76 -10.24 -7.82
CA THR A 89 9.25 -10.43 -6.45
C THR A 89 8.18 -11.09 -5.56
N LEU A 90 6.93 -10.63 -5.62
CA LEU A 90 5.80 -11.24 -4.89
C LEU A 90 5.53 -12.67 -5.36
N GLN A 91 5.52 -12.91 -6.67
CA GLN A 91 5.31 -14.22 -7.25
C GLN A 91 6.42 -15.19 -6.82
N SER A 92 7.68 -14.76 -6.79
CA SER A 92 8.80 -15.57 -6.31
C SER A 92 8.68 -15.88 -4.81
N ALA A 93 8.41 -14.86 -3.99
CA ALA A 93 8.32 -14.99 -2.53
C ALA A 93 7.15 -15.87 -2.09
N TYR A 94 5.98 -15.71 -2.70
CA TYR A 94 4.73 -16.34 -2.28
C TYR A 94 4.23 -17.42 -3.24
N ARG A 95 5.08 -17.95 -4.14
CA ARG A 95 4.70 -18.97 -5.13
C ARG A 95 3.97 -20.17 -4.53
N LYS A 96 4.40 -20.58 -3.33
CA LYS A 96 3.87 -21.74 -2.59
C LYS A 96 2.87 -21.35 -1.50
N ALA A 97 2.61 -20.05 -1.33
CA ALA A 97 1.71 -19.58 -0.29
C ALA A 97 0.25 -19.87 -0.70
N PRO A 98 -0.59 -20.35 0.24
CA PRO A 98 -2.02 -20.28 0.03
C PRO A 98 -2.40 -18.80 -0.18
N PHE A 99 -3.34 -18.53 -1.07
CA PHE A 99 -3.85 -17.18 -1.39
C PHE A 99 -3.03 -16.28 -2.34
N LEU A 100 -2.03 -16.80 -3.06
CA LEU A 100 -1.32 -16.03 -4.09
C LEU A 100 -2.28 -15.36 -5.11
N ASN A 101 -3.37 -16.04 -5.48
CA ASN A 101 -4.38 -15.52 -6.39
C ASN A 101 -5.05 -14.24 -5.88
N ILE A 102 -5.24 -14.10 -4.56
CA ILE A 102 -5.83 -12.90 -3.95
C ILE A 102 -4.85 -11.72 -4.07
N ILE A 103 -3.57 -11.97 -3.79
CA ILE A 103 -2.50 -10.98 -3.97
C ILE A 103 -2.41 -10.55 -5.43
N GLN A 104 -2.55 -11.49 -6.38
CA GLN A 104 -2.55 -11.21 -7.81
C GLN A 104 -3.70 -10.30 -8.24
N ILE A 105 -4.92 -10.57 -7.76
CA ILE A 105 -6.09 -9.74 -8.05
C ILE A 105 -5.87 -8.33 -7.51
N PHE A 106 -5.41 -8.20 -6.25
CA PHE A 106 -5.07 -6.91 -5.66
C PHE A 106 -4.02 -6.16 -6.50
N PHE A 107 -2.96 -6.86 -6.89
CA PHE A 107 -1.88 -6.30 -7.71
C PHE A 107 -2.40 -5.76 -9.06
N ILE A 108 -3.19 -6.55 -9.79
CA ILE A 108 -3.71 -6.17 -11.10
C ILE A 108 -4.69 -5.01 -10.99
N CYS A 109 -5.63 -5.05 -10.04
CA CYS A 109 -6.65 -4.02 -9.89
C CYS A 109 -6.07 -2.68 -9.45
N PHE A 110 -5.03 -2.70 -8.61
CA PHE A 110 -4.48 -1.48 -8.01
C PHE A 110 -3.35 -0.86 -8.82
N LEU A 111 -2.46 -1.65 -9.41
CA LEU A 111 -1.25 -1.13 -10.05
C LEU A 111 -1.42 -0.85 -11.54
N LYS A 112 -2.25 -1.64 -12.25
CA LYS A 112 -2.46 -1.40 -13.69
C LYS A 112 -3.47 -0.29 -13.99
N ARG A 113 -4.22 0.21 -13.01
CA ARG A 113 -5.06 1.41 -13.18
C ARG A 113 -4.23 2.65 -12.85
N ASP A 114 -4.26 3.64 -13.73
CA ASP A 114 -3.58 4.94 -13.57
C ASP A 114 -3.77 5.50 -12.15
N THR A 115 -2.65 5.66 -11.44
CA THR A 115 -2.62 5.97 -10.00
C THR A 115 -2.85 7.45 -9.71
N SER A 116 -3.86 8.06 -10.34
CA SER A 116 -4.38 9.36 -9.90
C SER A 116 -5.17 9.24 -8.58
N PHE A 117 -5.28 8.02 -8.04
CA PHE A 117 -6.26 7.62 -7.02
C PHE A 117 -5.59 7.05 -5.75
N TYR A 118 -4.55 7.71 -5.21
CA TYR A 118 -4.01 7.37 -3.88
C TYR A 118 -4.99 7.66 -2.71
N GLY A 119 -6.21 8.16 -2.99
CA GLY A 119 -7.16 8.61 -1.97
C GLY A 119 -8.53 7.92 -1.90
N ILE A 120 -8.88 6.96 -2.77
CA ILE A 120 -10.31 6.61 -2.94
C ILE A 120 -10.71 5.16 -2.60
N LEU A 121 -9.80 4.20 -2.46
CA LEU A 121 -10.24 2.78 -2.44
C LEU A 121 -10.66 2.18 -1.08
N ILE A 122 -10.35 2.78 0.08
CA ILE A 122 -10.98 2.30 1.34
C ILE A 122 -12.45 2.77 1.43
N GLN A 123 -12.84 3.83 0.72
CA GLN A 123 -14.25 4.25 0.63
C GLN A 123 -15.12 3.28 -0.19
N GLN A 124 -14.54 2.55 -1.15
CA GLN A 124 -15.29 1.66 -2.04
C GLN A 124 -15.49 0.25 -1.45
N PHE A 125 -14.54 -0.23 -0.64
CA PHE A 125 -14.69 -1.52 0.05
C PHE A 125 -15.67 -1.48 1.23
N LEU A 126 -15.87 -0.30 1.84
CA LEU A 126 -16.80 -0.10 2.96
C LEU A 126 -18.25 0.22 2.54
N LYS A 127 -18.53 0.42 1.23
CA LYS A 127 -19.89 0.67 0.73
C LYS A 127 -20.59 -0.57 0.14
N SER A 128 -19.92 -1.71 0.13
CA SER A 128 -20.42 -2.97 -0.44
C SER A 128 -20.45 -4.13 0.57
N ALA A 129 -20.48 -3.83 1.87
CA ALA A 129 -20.71 -4.78 2.95
C ALA A 129 -21.86 -4.28 3.84
#